data_AF-A0AAD1DLF7-F1
#
_entry.id   AF-A0AAD1DLF7-F1
#
_cell.length_a   1.000
_cell.length_b   1.000
_cell.length_c   1.000
_cell.angle_alpha   90.00
_cell.angle_beta   90.00
_cell.angle_gamma   90.00
#
_symmetry.space_group_name_H-M   'P 1'
#
loop_
_entity.id
_entity.type
_entity.pdbx_description
1 polymer ?
#
loop_
_entity_poly.entity_id
_entity_poly.type
_entity_poly.pdbx_seq_one_letter_code
_entity_poly.pdbx_strand_id
1 'polypeptide(L)' 'MEKIIVQYLPEVESYLNELVYLLFQKEYFGYWETALDYVDDLINFIDYNISIFPPKNTPVNLIELGSKYIF' A
#
# COMPACT_ATOMS: atom_id res chain seq x y z
N MET A 1 16.67 15.84 -2.43
CA MET A 1 16.04 14.75 -1.66
C MET A 1 16.46 13.45 -2.33
N GLU A 2 16.95 12.48 -1.57
CA GLU A 2 17.26 11.15 -2.13
C GLU A 2 15.98 10.53 -2.71
N LYS A 3 16.11 9.84 -3.84
CA LYS A 3 14.98 9.13 -4.46
C LYS A 3 14.67 7.90 -3.61
N ILE A 4 13.54 7.92 -2.93
CA ILE A 4 13.04 6.77 -2.19
C ILE A 4 12.40 5.82 -3.19
N ILE A 5 12.79 4.56 -3.14
CA ILE A 5 12.24 3.49 -3.97
C ILE A 5 11.32 2.68 -3.06
N VAL A 6 10.03 2.69 -3.38
CA VAL A 6 9.05 1.85 -2.71
C VAL A 6 9.04 0.48 -3.38
N GLN A 7 9.04 -0.57 -2.56
CA GLN A 7 8.99 -1.96 -3.00
C GLN A 7 7.91 -2.67 -2.21
N TYR A 8 7.16 -3.52 -2.90
CA TYR A 8 6.09 -4.31 -2.33
C TYR A 8 6.55 -5.76 -2.23
N LEU A 9 6.11 -6.44 -1.17
CA LEU A 9 6.19 -7.90 -1.14
C LEU A 9 5.19 -8.47 -2.15
N PRO A 10 5.48 -9.63 -2.77
CA PRO A 10 4.58 -10.24 -3.75
C PRO A 10 3.16 -10.46 -3.22
N GLU A 11 3.01 -10.77 -1.93
CA GLU A 11 1.69 -10.96 -1.31
C GLU A 11 0.89 -9.65 -1.22
N VAL A 12 1.57 -8.51 -1.06
CA VAL A 12 0.95 -7.18 -1.04
C VAL A 12 0.51 -6.77 -2.45
N GLU A 13 1.32 -7.06 -3.46
CA GLU A 13 0.95 -6.84 -4.87
C GLU A 13 -0.28 -7.67 -5.25
N SER A 14 -0.30 -8.97 -4.89
CA SER A 14 -1.46 -9.84 -5.12
C SER A 14 -2.71 -9.30 -4.42
N TYR A 15 -2.56 -8.89 -3.16
CA TYR A 15 -3.67 -8.32 -2.40
C TYR A 15 -4.25 -7.06 -3.06
N LEU A 16 -3.40 -6.12 -3.49
CA LEU A 16 -3.86 -4.88 -4.14
C LEU A 16 -4.58 -5.19 -5.47
N ASN A 17 -4.07 -6.14 -6.25
CA ASN A 17 -4.74 -6.58 -7.48
C ASN A 17 -6.10 -7.24 -7.21
N GLU A 18 -6.19 -8.11 -6.20
CA GLU A 18 -7.44 -8.77 -5.79
C GLU A 18 -8.44 -7.80 -5.16
N LEU A 19 -7.95 -6.73 -4.54
CA LEU A 19 -8.77 -5.72 -3.89
C LEU A 19 -9.74 -5.05 -4.87
N VAL A 20 -9.30 -4.77 -6.10
CA VAL A 20 -10.18 -4.21 -7.15
C VAL A 20 -11.41 -5.11 -7.37
N TYR A 21 -11.16 -6.41 -7.52
CA TYR A 21 -12.22 -7.40 -7.71
C TYR A 21 -13.13 -7.49 -6.49
N LEU A 22 -12.55 -7.53 -5.28
CA LEU A 22 -13.31 -7.60 -4.04
C LEU A 22 -14.22 -6.38 -3.86
N LEU A 23 -13.72 -5.18 -4.13
CA LEU A 23 -14.45 -3.93 -3.99
C LEU A 23 -15.63 -3.86 -4.96
N PHE A 24 -15.43 -4.30 -6.20
CA PHE A 24 -16.48 -4.38 -7.19
C PHE A 24 -17.54 -5.44 -6.85
N GLN A 25 -17.12 -6.67 -6.49
CA GLN A 25 -18.05 -7.75 -6.13
C GLN A 25 -18.90 -7.45 -4.90
N LYS A 26 -18.37 -6.65 -3.97
CA LYS A 26 -19.07 -6.23 -2.76
C LYS A 26 -19.91 -4.96 -2.95
N GLU A 27 -20.04 -4.47 -4.18
CA GLU A 27 -20.83 -3.28 -4.52
C GLU A 27 -20.41 -2.01 -3.75
N TYR A 28 -19.14 -1.93 -3.32
CA TYR A 28 -18.58 -0.67 -2.80
C TYR A 28 -18.50 0.39 -3.90
N PHE A 29 -18.34 -0.06 -5.14
CA PHE A 29 -18.35 0.77 -6.34
C PHE A 29 -19.31 0.19 -7.36
N GLY A 30 -20.07 1.06 -8.04
CA GLY A 30 -21.02 0.65 -9.07
C GLY A 30 -20.39 0.29 -10.42
N TYR A 31 -19.11 0.64 -10.62
CA TYR A 31 -18.36 0.39 -11.86
C TYR A 31 -16.98 -0.19 -11.54
N TRP A 32 -16.48 -1.06 -12.42
CA TRP A 32 -15.16 -1.68 -12.27
C TRP A 32 -14.04 -0.65 -12.28
N GLU A 33 -14.14 0.32 -13.19
CA GLU A 33 -13.18 1.41 -13.39
C GLU A 33 -13.02 2.23 -12.11
N THR A 34 -14.14 2.54 -11.42
CA THR A 34 -14.07 3.28 -10.16
C THR A 34 -13.42 2.51 -9.02
N ALA A 35 -13.49 1.17 -9.01
CA ALA A 35 -12.76 0.35 -8.04
C ALA A 35 -11.26 0.29 -8.37
N LEU A 36 -10.91 0.27 -9.66
CA LEU A 36 -9.53 0.34 -10.13
C LEU A 36 -8.90 1.69 -9.79
N ASP A 37 -9.57 2.80 -10.12
CA ASP A 37 -9.12 4.16 -9.79
C ASP A 37 -8.84 4.31 -8.29
N TYR A 38 -9.71 3.75 -7.44
CA TYR A 38 -9.51 3.77 -6.00
C TYR A 38 -8.24 3.04 -5.54
N VAL A 39 -7.97 1.85 -6.10
CA VAL A 39 -6.77 1.09 -5.76
C VAL A 39 -5.51 1.76 -6.31
N ASP A 40 -5.57 2.32 -7.52
CA ASP A 40 -4.47 3.12 -8.09
C ASP A 40 -4.17 4.34 -7.22
N ASP A 41 -5.18 5.03 -6.70
CA ASP A 41 -5.02 6.13 -5.76
C ASP A 41 -4.38 5.67 -4.43
N LEU A 42 -4.70 4.47 -3.93
CA LEU A 42 -4.04 3.89 -2.76
C LEU A 42 -2.55 3.63 -3.03
N ILE A 43 -2.21 3.06 -4.19
CA ILE A 43 -0.82 2.79 -4.59
C ILE A 43 -0.06 4.11 -4.70
N ASN A 44 -0.62 5.09 -5.40
CA ASN A 44 -0.05 6.44 -5.50
C ASN A 44 0.16 7.05 -4.11
N PHE A 45 -0.83 6.94 -3.22
CA PHE A 45 -0.70 7.45 -1.87
C PHE A 45 0.49 6.83 -1.15
N ILE A 46 0.66 5.50 -1.22
CA ILE A 46 1.80 4.81 -0.60
C ILE A 46 3.11 5.30 -1.21
N ASP A 47 3.23 5.29 -2.54
CA ASP A 47 4.46 5.63 -3.26
C ASP A 47 4.95 7.04 -2.95
N TYR A 48 4.03 8.00 -2.83
CA TYR A 48 4.38 9.41 -2.59
C TYR A 48 4.45 9.79 -1.11
N ASN A 49 3.68 9.15 -0.23
CA ASN A 49 3.53 9.61 1.16
C ASN A 49 4.26 8.74 2.18
N ILE A 50 4.58 7.47 1.89
CA ILE A 50 5.20 6.57 2.87
C ILE A 50 6.49 7.16 3.45
N SER A 51 7.26 7.86 2.62
CA SER A 51 8.50 8.52 3.02
C SER A 51 8.34 9.75 3.92
N ILE A 52 7.14 10.35 3.93
CA ILE A 52 6.83 11.59 4.65
C ILE A 52 6.41 11.28 6.09
N PHE A 53 5.89 10.08 6.35
CA PHE A 53 5.46 9.71 7.68
C PHE A 53 6.64 9.67 8.67
N PRO A 54 6.46 10.17 9.90
CA PRO A 54 7.50 10.15 10.92
C PRO A 54 7.84 8.69 11.29
N PRO A 55 9.06 8.20 11.00
CA PRO A 55 9.39 6.81 11.24
C PRO A 55 9.64 6.57 12.73
N LYS A 56 9.12 5.46 13.25
CA LYS A 56 9.42 4.93 14.58
C LYS A 56 10.44 3.80 14.47
N ASN A 57 11.08 3.45 15.59
CA ASN A 57 11.92 2.26 15.64
C ASN A 57 11.04 1.01 15.55
N THR A 58 11.45 0.07 14.69
CA THR A 58 10.71 -1.18 14.50
C THR A 58 10.65 -2.00 15.80
N PRO A 59 9.48 -2.53 16.18
CA PRO A 59 9.35 -3.47 17.29
C PRO A 59 10.25 -4.71 17.11
N VAL A 60 10.70 -5.29 18.22
CA VAL A 60 11.65 -6.43 18.19
C VAL A 60 11.12 -7.60 17.37
N ASN A 61 9.82 -7.88 17.43
CA ASN A 61 9.19 -8.98 16.68
C ASN A 61 9.05 -8.71 15.17
N LEU A 62 9.37 -7.50 14.70
CA LEU A 62 9.29 -7.09 13.29
C LEU A 62 10.64 -6.61 12.74
N ILE A 63 11.71 -6.68 13.52
CA ILE A 63 12.99 -6.05 13.19
C ILE A 63 13.64 -6.62 11.92
N GLU A 64 13.29 -7.85 11.56
CA GLU A 64 13.72 -8.51 10.32
C GLU A 64 13.20 -7.81 9.06
N LEU A 65 12.13 -7.01 9.18
CA LEU A 65 11.52 -6.25 8.08
C LEU A 65 12.17 -4.87 7.85
N GLY A 66 13.01 -4.42 8.77
CA GLY A 66 13.71 -3.13 8.67
C GLY A 66 13.87 -2.44 10.02
N SER A 67 14.74 -1.41 10.04
CA SER A 67 15.05 -0.66 11.27
C SER A 67 14.04 0.43 11.63
N LYS A 68 13.18 0.81 10.67
CA LYS A 68 12.15 1.82 10.82
C LYS A 68 10.78 1.29 10.40
N TYR A 69 9.72 1.72 11.10
CA TYR A 69 8.33 1.37 10.80
C TYR A 69 7.40 2.58 10.98
N ILE A 70 6.25 2.57 10.30
CA ILE A 70 5.34 3.74 10.15
C ILE A 70 4.03 3.61 10.97
N PHE A 71 3.83 2.53 11.73
CA PHE A 71 2.58 2.29 12.48
C PHE A 71 2.74 2.49 14.00
#